data_AF-A0A1B2YMQ8-F1
#
_entry.id   AF-A0A1B2YMQ8-F1
#
_cell.length_a   1.000
_cell.length_b   1.000
_cell.length_c   1.000
_cell.angle_alpha   90.00
_cell.angle_beta   90.00
_cell.angle_gamma   90.00
#
_symmetry.space_group_name_H-M   'P 1'
#
loop_
_entity.id
_entity.type
_entity.pdbx_description
1 polymer ?
#
loop_
_entity_poly.entity_id
_entity_poly.type
_entity_poly.pdbx_seq_one_letter_code
_entity_poly.pdbx_strand_id
1 'polypeptide(L)'
;MVEFPLIFRYQATKGISAYLGVQGQVVRGLDTSGLMFTEFAPTMGIDVQFTPEWDAGIQFMAPVYQNSAAPAVSYELSHPIRLRTGIKF
;
A
#
# COMPACT_ATOMS: atom_id res chain seq x y z
N MET A 1 14.72 -4.45 -4.91
CA MET A 1 13.71 -4.02 -3.93
C MET A 1 12.50 -4.89 -4.15
N VAL A 2 11.95 -5.49 -3.09
CA VAL A 2 10.74 -6.32 -3.17
C VAL A 2 9.68 -5.67 -2.29
N GLU A 3 8.58 -5.29 -2.91
CA GLU A 3 7.37 -4.84 -2.20
C GLU A 3 6.48 -6.06 -1.98
N PHE A 4 5.88 -6.15 -0.80
CA PHE A 4 4.93 -7.21 -0.49
C PHE A 4 3.64 -6.61 0.08
N PRO A 5 2.53 -6.66 -0.68
CA PRO A 5 1.22 -6.32 -0.17
C PRO A 5 0.48 -7.58 0.28
N LEU A 6 0.17 -7.69 1.58
CA LEU A 6 -0.81 -8.65 2.09
C LEU A 6 -2.11 -7.90 2.38
N ILE A 7 -3.03 -7.91 1.42
CA ILE A 7 -4.29 -7.15 1.47
C ILE A 7 -5.48 -8.10 1.46
N PHE A 8 -6.33 -7.98 2.48
CA PHE A 8 -7.65 -8.59 2.55
C PHE A 8 -8.69 -7.59 2.04
N ARG A 9 -9.47 -7.98 1.04
CA ARG A 9 -10.54 -7.16 0.47
C ARG A 9 -11.89 -7.77 0.80
N TYR A 10 -12.78 -6.93 1.32
CA TYR A 10 -14.17 -7.26 1.59
C TYR A 10 -15.08 -6.44 0.68
N GLN A 11 -15.95 -7.11 -0.06
CA GLN A 11 -16.96 -6.46 -0.89
C GLN A 11 -18.26 -6.34 -0.09
N ALA A 12 -18.51 -5.14 0.45
CA ALA A 12 -19.69 -4.88 1.26
C ALA A 12 -20.96 -4.83 0.41
N THR A 13 -20.87 -4.28 -0.81
CA THR A 13 -21.99 -4.19 -1.76
C THR A 13 -21.41 -4.14 -3.18
N LYS A 14 -22.24 -4.39 -4.20
CA LYS A 14 -21.82 -4.21 -5.59
C LYS A 14 -21.33 -2.78 -5.80
N GLY A 15 -20.06 -2.64 -6.21
CA GLY A 15 -19.40 -1.36 -6.43
C GLY A 15 -18.80 -0.69 -5.19
N ILE A 16 -18.89 -1.28 -3.98
CA ILE A 16 -18.19 -0.76 -2.80
C ILE A 16 -17.37 -1.89 -2.18
N SER A 17 -16.05 -1.68 -2.09
CA SER A 17 -15.15 -2.60 -1.41
C SER A 17 -14.30 -1.87 -0.39
N ALA A 18 -14.15 -2.47 0.79
CA ALA A 18 -13.17 -2.07 1.77
C ALA A 18 -11.99 -3.03 1.71
N TYR A 19 -10.79 -2.54 2.01
CA TYR A 19 -9.63 -3.40 2.14
C TYR A 19 -8.81 -3.00 3.35
N LEU A 20 -8.14 -3.99 3.93
CA LEU A 20 -7.22 -3.83 5.04
C LEU A 20 -6.06 -4.80 4.87
N GLY A 21 -4.89 -4.45 5.38
CA GLY A 21 -3.74 -5.28 5.19
C GLY A 21 -2.46 -4.62 5.67
N VAL A 22 -1.36 -5.19 5.22
CA VAL A 22 -0.05 -4.61 5.46
C VAL A 22 0.73 -4.58 4.16
N GLN A 23 1.40 -3.46 3.94
CA GLN A 23 2.35 -3.30 2.86
C GLN A 23 3.72 -3.09 3.48
N GLY A 24 4.74 -3.67 2.88
CA GLY A 24 6.10 -3.47 3.35
C GLY A 24 7.11 -3.63 2.24
N GLN A 25 8.33 -3.28 2.58
CA GLN A 25 9.45 -3.26 1.66
C GLN A 25 10.66 -3.91 2.26
N VAL A 26 11.32 -4.69 1.40
CA VAL A 26 12.55 -5.37 1.72
C VAL A 26 13.59 -4.99 0.68
N VAL A 27 14.76 -4.58 1.17
CA VAL A 27 15.95 -4.35 0.35
C VAL A 27 17.02 -5.37 0.71
N ARG A 28 17.96 -5.59 -0.21
CA ARG A 28 19.17 -6.35 0.08
C ARG A 28 20.09 -5.45 0.89
N GLY A 29 20.47 -5.87 2.09
CA GLY A 29 21.44 -5.15 2.91
C GLY A 29 22.80 -5.11 2.20
N LEU A 30 23.35 -3.92 2.01
CA LEU A 30 24.64 -3.72 1.37
C LEU A 30 25.77 -4.35 2.20
N ASP A 31 25.65 -4.32 3.53
CA ASP A 31 26.70 -4.76 4.46
C ASP A 31 26.46 -6.14 5.11
N THR A 32 25.21 -6.61 5.15
CA THR A 32 24.83 -7.82 5.92
C THR A 32 24.54 -9.04 5.04
N SER A 33 24.65 -8.94 3.71
CA SER A 33 24.32 -9.98 2.71
C SER A 33 22.88 -10.53 2.75
N GLY A 34 22.08 -10.14 3.75
CA GLY A 34 20.71 -10.58 3.98
C GLY A 34 19.64 -9.61 3.50
N LEU A 35 18.38 -10.01 3.69
CA LEU A 35 17.20 -9.19 3.44
C LEU A 35 16.92 -8.31 4.67
N MET A 36 16.72 -7.00 4.46
CA MET A 36 16.40 -6.05 5.52
C MET A 36 15.07 -5.38 5.20
N PHE A 37 14.16 -5.38 6.19
CA PHE A 37 12.94 -4.58 6.11
C PHE A 37 13.32 -3.11 6.15
N THR A 38 12.81 -2.34 5.19
CA THR A 38 12.99 -0.89 5.16
C THR A 38 11.76 -0.18 5.68
N GLU A 39 10.59 -0.75 5.43
CA GLU A 39 9.32 -0.15 5.80
C GLU A 39 8.22 -1.20 5.98
N PHE A 40 7.34 -0.96 6.94
CA PHE A 40 6.15 -1.77 7.18
C PHE A 40 5.00 -0.84 7.60
N ALA A 41 3.90 -0.88 6.84
CA ALA A 41 2.78 0.01 7.01
C ALA A 41 1.45 -0.75 6.91
N PRO A 42 0.72 -0.89 8.03
CA PRO A 42 -0.70 -1.13 8.02
C PRO A 42 -1.39 -0.22 7.02
N THR A 43 -2.26 -0.81 6.22
CA THR A 43 -2.97 -0.15 5.15
C THR A 43 -4.44 -0.48 5.26
N MET A 44 -5.29 0.51 5.07
CA MET A 44 -6.72 0.31 4.89
C MET A 44 -7.25 1.24 3.81
N GLY A 45 -8.41 0.93 3.25
CA GLY A 45 -9.02 1.83 2.29
C GLY A 45 -10.39 1.38 1.85
N ILE A 46 -11.00 2.24 1.06
CA ILE A 46 -12.32 2.04 0.48
C ILE A 46 -12.22 2.39 -1.00
N ASP A 47 -12.72 1.51 -1.85
CA ASP A 47 -12.91 1.74 -3.28
C ASP A 47 -14.42 1.78 -3.58
N VAL A 48 -14.81 2.75 -4.40
CA VAL A 48 -16.15 2.94 -4.93
C VAL A 48 -16.08 2.91 -6.45
N GLN A 49 -16.82 2.00 -7.05
CA GLN A 49 -17.02 1.90 -8.49
C GLN A 49 -18.36 2.56 -8.83
N PHE A 50 -18.30 3.70 -9.50
CA PHE A 50 -19.49 4.45 -9.91
C PHE A 50 -20.10 3.87 -11.18
N THR A 51 -19.26 3.50 -12.14
CA THR A 51 -19.62 2.75 -13.35
C THR A 51 -18.60 1.63 -13.59
N PRO A 52 -18.87 0.64 -14.46
CA PRO A 52 -17.88 -0.39 -14.79
C PRO A 52 -16.52 0.19 -15.22
N GLU A 53 -16.54 1.35 -15.87
CA GLU A 53 -15.41 2.08 -16.43
C GLU A 53 -14.78 3.08 -15.45
N TRP A 54 -15.49 3.54 -14.41
CA TRP A 54 -15.01 4.60 -13.51
C TRP A 54 -15.03 4.18 -12.05
N ASP A 55 -13.86 4.24 -11.41
CA ASP A 55 -13.69 4.03 -9.98
C ASP A 55 -12.91 5.15 -9.29
N ALA A 56 -13.16 5.30 -7.99
CA ALA A 56 -12.37 6.09 -7.09
C ALA A 56 -12.12 5.34 -5.79
N GLY A 57 -11.06 5.72 -5.08
CA GLY A 57 -10.74 5.12 -3.79
C GLY A 57 -9.91 6.04 -2.94
N ILE A 58 -9.99 5.79 -1.63
CA ILE A 58 -9.12 6.40 -0.64
C ILE A 58 -8.38 5.29 0.09
N GLN A 59 -7.08 5.49 0.26
CA GLN A 59 -6.18 4.60 0.96
C GLN A 59 -5.54 5.37 2.11
N PHE A 60 -5.47 4.73 3.26
CA PHE A 60 -4.78 5.21 4.44
C PHE A 60 -3.64 4.25 4.75
N MET A 61 -2.48 4.82 5.04
CA MET A 61 -1.27 4.08 5.36
C MET A 61 -0.64 4.68 6.60
N ALA A 62 -0.22 3.83 7.53
CA ALA A 62 0.44 4.26 8.75
C ALA A 62 1.77 3.52 8.86
N PRO A 63 2.92 4.10 8.47
CA PRO A 63 4.20 3.45 8.64
C PRO A 63 4.46 3.25 10.14
N VAL A 64 4.56 2.00 10.58
CA VAL A 64 4.85 1.64 11.99
C VAL A 64 6.31 1.24 12.20
N TYR A 65 7.01 0.95 11.11
CA TYR A 65 8.45 0.72 11.11
C TYR A 65 9.05 1.39 9.89
N GLN A 66 10.07 2.20 10.12
CA GLN A 66 10.88 2.81 9.07
C GLN A 66 12.35 2.71 9.50
N ASN A 67 13.17 2.09 8.65
CA ASN A 67 14.59 1.95 8.92
C ASN A 67 15.35 3.14 8.34
N SER A 68 15.76 4.09 9.19
CA SER A 68 16.50 5.29 8.80
C SER A 68 17.89 5.02 8.20
N ALA A 69 18.44 3.82 8.41
CA ALA A 69 19.74 3.41 7.85
C ALA A 69 19.63 2.79 6.44
N ALA A 70 18.41 2.47 6.00
CA ALA A 70 18.14 2.12 4.63
C ALA A 70 17.65 3.38 3.90
N PRO A 71 18.11 3.66 2.66
CA PRO A 71 17.56 4.77 1.89
C PRO A 71 16.04 4.61 1.81
N ALA A 72 15.28 5.68 2.05
CA ALA A 72 13.83 5.66 1.85
C ALA A 72 13.57 5.51 0.35
N VAL A 73 13.32 4.28 -0.12
CA VAL A 73 13.27 3.96 -1.57
C VAL A 73 11.86 4.10 -2.14
N SER A 74 10.83 4.38 -1.32
CA SER A 74 9.44 4.45 -1.80
C SER A 74 8.68 5.69 -1.38
N TYR A 75 8.37 6.50 -2.38
CA TYR A 75 7.42 7.61 -2.27
C TYR A 75 6.05 7.14 -1.79
N GLU A 76 5.67 5.91 -2.15
CA GLU A 76 4.35 5.37 -1.93
C GLU A 76 4.02 5.14 -0.45
N LEU A 77 4.91 4.54 0.33
CA LEU A 77 4.65 4.28 1.76
C LEU A 77 4.83 5.52 2.66
N SER A 78 5.54 6.53 2.17
CA SER A 78 5.78 7.79 2.89
C SER A 78 4.55 8.69 3.01
N HIS A 79 3.47 8.41 2.27
CA HIS A 79 2.25 9.24 2.26
C HIS A 79 1.12 8.56 3.06
N PRO A 80 0.64 9.17 4.15
CA PRO A 80 -0.32 8.54 5.03
C PRO A 80 -1.73 8.43 4.44
N ILE A 81 -2.02 9.19 3.38
CA ILE A 81 -3.31 9.21 2.69
C ILE A 81 -3.05 9.26 1.18
N ARG A 82 -3.70 8.38 0.42
CA ARG A 82 -3.72 8.42 -1.04
C ARG A 82 -5.14 8.46 -1.57
N LEU A 83 -5.32 9.25 -2.60
CA LEU A 83 -6.54 9.31 -3.38
C LEU A 83 -6.26 8.68 -4.74
N ARG A 84 -7.11 7.73 -5.15
CA ARG A 84 -7.04 7.08 -6.45
C ARG A 84 -8.32 7.40 -7.21
N THR A 85 -8.19 7.71 -8.49
CA THR A 85 -9.29 7.66 -9.44
C THR A 85 -8.80 6.96 -10.69
N GLY A 86 -9.64 6.11 -11.27
CA GLY A 86 -9.30 5.31 -12.45
C GLY A 86 -10.43 5.34 -13.46
N ILE A 87 -10.07 5.56 -14.72
CA ILE A 87 -10.94 5.35 -15.88
C ILE A 87 -10.38 4.14 -16.63
N LYS A 88 -11.22 3.13 -16.87
CA LYS A 88 -10.91 1.91 -17.62
C LYS A 88 -11.48 2.08 -19.04
N PHE A 89 -10.66 1.79 -20.04
CA PHE A 89 -11.01 1.85 -21.46
C PHE A 89 -11.05 0.44 -22.06
#